data_AF-A0A552KZF3-F1
#
_entry.id   AF-A0A552KZF3-F1
#
_cell.length_a   1.000
_cell.length_b   1.000
_cell.length_c   1.000
_cell.angle_alpha   90.00
_cell.angle_beta   90.00
_cell.angle_gamma   90.00
#
_symmetry.space_group_name_H-M   'P 1'
#
loop_
_entity.id
_entity.type
_entity.pdbx_description
1 polymer ?
#
loop_
_entity_poly.entity_id
_entity_poly.type
_entity_poly.pdbx_seq_one_letter_code
_entity_poly.pdbx_strand_id
1 'polypeptide(L)' 'MIVFSDTYPICCLILIDQVNILQELYELVIIPQAVADELNGPESPPVLRKWITNPPDCLQIGIVSVSSRSGIEPISKTL' A
#
# COMPACT_ATOMS: atom_id res chain seq x y z
N MET A 1 -12.38 -2.35 -10.83
CA MET A 1 -11.26 -1.36 -10.86
C MET A 1 -10.13 -1.86 -9.97
N ILE A 2 -8.88 -1.76 -10.47
CA ILE A 2 -7.66 -2.14 -9.74
C ILE A 2 -6.97 -0.88 -9.23
N VAL A 3 -6.55 -0.87 -7.96
CA VAL A 3 -5.86 0.27 -7.34
C VAL A 3 -4.57 -0.15 -6.66
N PHE A 4 -3.59 0.76 -6.59
CA PHE A 4 -2.43 0.64 -5.73
C PHE A 4 -2.62 1.51 -4.49
N SER A 5 -2.44 0.94 -3.30
CA SER A 5 -2.60 1.68 -2.04
C SER A 5 -1.29 1.75 -1.26
N ASP A 6 -1.12 2.88 -0.58
CA ASP A 6 -0.12 3.08 0.47
C ASP A 6 -0.65 2.56 1.82
N THR A 7 0.18 2.61 2.87
CA THR A 7 -0.13 2.17 4.23
C THR A 7 -1.24 2.98 4.87
N TYR A 8 -1.20 4.31 4.75
CA TYR A 8 -2.09 5.20 5.52
C TYR A 8 -3.59 4.98 5.25
N PRO A 9 -4.08 4.90 3.98
CA PRO A 9 -5.49 4.62 3.71
C PRO A 9 -5.98 3.29 4.33
N ILE A 10 -5.16 2.25 4.30
CA ILE A 10 -5.48 0.94 4.85
C ILE A 10 -5.53 0.99 6.37
N CYS A 11 -4.51 1.59 7.00
CA CYS A 11 -4.47 1.81 8.45
C CYS A 11 -5.73 2.52 8.94
N CYS A 12 -6.10 3.64 8.30
CA CYS A 12 -7.27 4.41 8.70
C CYS A 12 -8.54 3.56 8.67
N LEU A 13 -8.79 2.82 7.58
CA LEU A 13 -9.99 2.00 7.44
C LEU A 13 -10.06 0.87 8.46
N ILE A 14 -8.93 0.23 8.80
CA ILE A 14 -8.91 -0.82 9.83
C ILE A 14 -9.18 -0.21 11.21
N LEU A 15 -8.57 0.93 11.53
CA LEU A 15 -8.70 1.56 12.85
C LEU A 15 -10.12 2.09 13.14
N ILE A 16 -10.87 2.44 12.10
CA ILE A 16 -12.27 2.87 12.23
C ILE A 16 -13.29 1.76 11.94
N ASP A 17 -12.83 0.51 11.76
CA ASP A 17 -13.68 -0.65 11.46
C ASP A 17 -14.51 -0.50 10.18
N GLN A 18 -13.90 0.04 9.11
CA GLN A 18 -14.52 0.25 7.79
C GLN A 18 -13.70 -0.38 6.65
N VAL A 19 -12.87 -1.37 6.96
CA VAL A 19 -11.98 -2.00 5.97
C VAL A 19 -12.71 -2.81 4.90
N ASN A 20 -13.98 -3.18 5.14
CA ASN A 20 -14.86 -3.83 4.15
C ASN A 20 -15.08 -2.96 2.90
N ILE A 21 -14.97 -1.63 3.02
CA ILE A 21 -15.12 -0.70 1.89
C ILE A 21 -14.13 -1.03 0.76
N LEU A 22 -12.95 -1.59 1.08
CA LEU A 22 -11.98 -2.02 0.06
C LEU A 22 -12.56 -3.08 -0.88
N GLN A 23 -13.33 -4.04 -0.35
CA GLN A 23 -13.98 -5.10 -1.13
C GLN A 23 -15.22 -4.60 -1.90
N GLU A 24 -15.89 -3.58 -1.39
CA GLU A 24 -17.09 -3.00 -2.02
C GLU A 24 -16.77 -2.10 -3.20
N LEU A 25 -15.65 -1.36 -3.12
CA LEU A 25 -15.27 -0.36 -4.12
C LEU A 25 -14.27 -0.87 -5.15
N TYR A 26 -13.46 -1.87 -4.81
CA TYR A 26 -12.37 -2.33 -5.65
C TYR A 26 -12.45 -3.84 -5.88
N GLU A 27 -12.17 -4.23 -7.12
CA GLU A 27 -12.00 -5.64 -7.47
C GLU A 27 -10.66 -6.16 -6.93
N LEU A 28 -9.63 -5.29 -6.96
CA LEU A 28 -8.29 -5.62 -6.52
C LEU A 28 -7.57 -4.39 -5.97
N VAL A 29 -7.01 -4.53 -4.78
CA VAL A 29 -6.11 -3.59 -4.12
C VAL A 29 -4.73 -4.23 -4.10
N ILE A 30 -3.75 -3.56 -4.70
CA ILE A 30 -2.36 -4.01 -4.69
C ILE A 30 -1.59 -3.11 -3.71
N ILE A 31 -0.88 -3.73 -2.77
CA ILE A 31 0.04 -3.02 -1.87
C ILE A 31 1.48 -3.46 -2.15
N PRO A 32 2.46 -2.54 -2.09
CA PRO A 32 3.87 -2.92 -2.05
C PRO A 32 4.19 -3.81 -0.83
N GLN A 33 5.22 -4.66 -0.94
CA GLN A 33 5.73 -5.43 0.21
C GLN A 33 6.05 -4.53 1.42
N ALA A 34 6.64 -3.35 1.19
CA ALA A 34 6.95 -2.39 2.24
C ALA A 34 5.71 -1.96 3.04
N VAL A 35 4.56 -1.82 2.40
CA VAL A 35 3.29 -1.49 3.08
C VAL A 35 2.83 -2.64 3.97
N ALA A 36 2.96 -3.88 3.52
CA ALA A 36 2.65 -5.05 4.34
C ALA A 36 3.60 -5.15 5.56
N ASP A 37 4.88 -4.83 5.36
CA ASP A 37 5.88 -4.82 6.42
C ASP A 37 5.59 -3.72 7.46
N GLU A 38 5.19 -2.52 7.01
CA GLU A 38 4.75 -1.43 7.88
C GLU A 38 3.51 -1.84 8.71
N LEU A 39 2.48 -2.42 8.08
CA LEU A 39 1.28 -2.89 8.77
C LEU A 39 1.57 -3.98 9.81
N ASN A 40 2.58 -4.81 9.55
CA ASN A 40 2.99 -5.90 10.44
C ASN A 40 4.11 -5.50 11.43
N GLY A 41 4.57 -4.25 11.40
CA GLY A 41 5.67 -3.77 12.23
C GLY A 41 5.39 -3.85 13.74
N PRO A 42 6.43 -3.89 14.59
CA PRO A 42 6.27 -4.02 16.04
C PRO A 42 5.47 -2.87 16.67
N GLU A 43 5.62 -1.66 16.13
CA GLU A 43 4.93 -0.45 16.57
C GLU A 43 3.49 -0.35 16.06
N SER A 44 3.09 -1.18 15.09
CA SER A 44 1.75 -1.15 14.53
C SER A 44 0.74 -1.73 15.52
N PRO A 45 -0.43 -1.09 15.73
CA PRO A 45 -1.46 -1.61 16.61
C PRO A 45 -1.79 -3.09 16.33
N PRO A 46 -2.10 -3.91 17.36
CA PRO A 46 -2.36 -5.33 17.18
C PRO A 46 -3.46 -5.66 16.16
N VAL A 47 -4.44 -4.76 15.99
CA VAL A 47 -5.52 -4.90 14.99
C VAL A 47 -4.97 -4.86 13.56
N LEU A 48 -3.99 -4.00 13.27
CA LEU A 48 -3.36 -3.92 11.95
C LEU A 48 -2.59 -5.21 11.64
N ARG A 49 -1.76 -5.65 12.60
CA ARG A 49 -0.96 -6.88 12.47
C ARG A 49 -1.85 -8.11 12.24
N LYS A 50 -2.92 -8.26 13.02
CA LYS A 50 -3.89 -9.36 12.85
C LYS A 50 -4.55 -9.32 11.48
N TRP A 51 -4.91 -8.13 11.01
CA TRP A 51 -5.55 -7.97 9.72
C TRP A 51 -4.61 -8.35 8.56
N ILE A 52 -3.37 -7.85 8.57
CA ILE A 52 -2.43 -8.13 7.46
C ILE A 52 -1.95 -9.59 7.43
N THR A 53 -2.03 -10.32 8.55
CA THR A 53 -1.79 -11.77 8.57
C THR A 53 -2.89 -12.61 7.93
N ASN A 54 -4.10 -12.04 7.75
CA ASN A 54 -5.22 -12.69 7.08
C ASN A 54 -5.99 -11.66 6.25
N PRO A 55 -5.38 -11.16 5.15
CA PRO A 55 -5.98 -10.12 4.33
C PRO A 55 -7.18 -10.67 3.54
N PRO A 56 -8.11 -9.80 3.11
CA PRO A 56 -9.21 -10.19 2.23
C PRO A 56 -8.71 -10.60 0.84
N ASP A 57 -9.48 -11.43 0.14
CA ASP A 57 -9.16 -11.92 -1.23
C ASP A 57 -8.93 -10.80 -2.26
N CYS A 58 -9.53 -9.63 -2.04
CA CYS A 58 -9.37 -8.47 -2.90
C CYS A 58 -8.01 -7.76 -2.71
N LEU A 59 -7.16 -8.19 -1.78
CA LEU A 59 -5.87 -7.57 -1.51
C LEU A 59 -4.73 -8.50 -1.92
N GLN A 60 -3.80 -7.96 -2.73
CA GLN A 60 -2.58 -8.65 -3.13
C GLN A 60 -1.35 -7.83 -2.74
N ILE A 61 -0.31 -8.54 -2.30
CA ILE A 61 0.99 -7.95 -2.03
C ILE A 61 1.85 -8.11 -3.29
N GLY A 62 2.25 -6.99 -3.87
CA GLY A 62 3.03 -6.92 -5.09
C GLY A 62 4.47 -6.45 -4.84
N ILE A 63 5.40 -6.96 -5.65
CA ILE A 63 6.76 -6.43 -5.72
C ILE A 63 6.74 -5.21 -6.65
N VAL A 64 7.00 -4.03 -6.11
CA VAL A 64 7.24 -2.84 -6.93
C VAL A 64 8.74 -2.79 -7.26
N SER A 65 9.08 -3.13 -8.50
CA SER A 65 10.40 -2.78 -9.03
C SER A 65 10.39 -1.31 -9.43
N VAL A 66 11.15 -0.47 -8.72
CA VAL A 66 11.49 0.86 -9.23
C VAL A 66 12.35 0.66 -10.47
N SER A 67 11.74 0.74 -11.65
CA SER A 67 12.48 1.04 -12.86
C SER A 67 12.86 2.51 -12.76
N SER A 68 14.13 2.80 -12.50
CA SER A 68 14.68 4.15 -12.50
C SER A 68 14.23 4.84 -13.79
N ARG A 69 13.30 5.79 -13.68
CA ARG A 69 12.92 6.66 -14.79
C ARG A 69 14.12 7.58 -15.03
N SER A 70 15.09 7.11 -15.81
CA SER A 70 16.22 7.91 -16.24
C SER A 70 15.67 9.06 -17.09
N GLY A 71 15.70 10.28 -16.56
CA GLY A 71 15.11 11.42 -17.24
C GLY A 71 14.93 12.64 -16.35
N ILE A 72 15.98 13.05 -15.65
CA ILE A 72 16.15 14.46 -15.30
C ILE A 72 17.60 14.81 -15.63
N GLU A 73 17.87 15.18 -16.87
CA GLU A 73 19.12 15.86 -17.18
C GLU A 73 19.07 17.25 -16.54
N PRO A 74 20.09 17.66 -15.77
CA PRO A 74 20.17 19.01 -15.27
C PRO A 74 20.30 19.96 -16.47
N ILE A 75 19.42 20.96 -16.53
CA ILE A 75 19.53 22.07 -17.47
C ILE A 75 20.86 22.76 -17.16
N SER A 76 21.90 22.39 -17.90
CA SER A 76 23.18 23.05 -17.84
C SER A 76 22.94 24.51 -18.20
N LYS A 77 23.24 25.41 -17.27
CA LYS A 77 23.20 26.85 -17.48
C LYS A 77 24.02 27.19 -18.72
N THR A 78 23.34 27.54 -19.81
CA THR A 78 23.98 28.22 -20.94
C THR A 78 24.25 29.65 -20.53
N LEU A 79 25.56 29.94 -20.42
CA LEU A 79 26.29 31.22 -20.55
C LEU A 79 25.53 32.52 -20.23
#